data_AF-A0A3N2NX31-F1
#
_entry.id   AF-A0A3N2NX31-F1
#
_cell.length_a   1.000
_cell.length_b   1.000
_cell.length_c   1.000
_cell.angle_alpha   90.00
_cell.angle_beta   90.00
_cell.angle_gamma   90.00
#
_symmetry.space_group_name_H-M   'P 1'
#
loop_
_entity.id
_entity.type
_entity.pdbx_description
1 polymer ?
#
loop_
_entity_poly.entity_id
_entity_poly.type
_entity_poly.pdbx_seq_one_letter_code
_entity_poly.pdbx_strand_id
1 'polypeptide(L)'
;MTQLRILAPVVVDYYAVPGASLRDPVSHARFWRERQPELDDLLRRLDPATTASPAEAPPAGGPGSAPPPDPGPPPAIELKHTRPRSSLNLYRTISYHGDERTLHVLTGTLRPAHLPDEFTGATDALHTGVTEISFRLYDHGLMLLEMLSDVDGWLAGHAGELTTRLDELQAAAVAMGERVAREVVRRYLDPVLALLRAADPDERVLLAATPADDPVRAEFGEVLWVTRSLLVNPEAPDAAEMIRHWVKDVTVRDGDRPPAERLIEGELSHLVRWLNYIFLDRTGAGGRMLPGDPFRDQWEALRYAQVFYGVLERIDTRLSTILADTAAARSRWELEQLRGELTRLSQRAELIIMERQNVSKYLKRGVRVEMDAILDFWDCERLLEQPVLFKVELCSRRLAELAARRTARSAMFTDLILLGIAMTSILGTALAVTEFGRSVATDPEMSVYDLGRSSIVEWVAAQPADAVVISSGVLSVLLVVIYLFFRRDRST
;
A
#
# COMPACT_ATOMS: atom_id res chain seq x y z
N MET A 1 11.41 28.53 -24.11
CA MET A 1 11.82 27.45 -23.21
C MET A 1 10.64 26.53 -23.00
N THR A 2 10.72 25.33 -23.55
CA THR A 2 9.78 24.23 -23.30
C THR A 2 10.36 23.33 -22.25
N GLN A 3 9.55 23.00 -21.25
CA GLN A 3 9.96 22.05 -20.24
C GLN A 3 8.97 20.91 -20.11
N LEU A 4 9.51 19.76 -19.72
CA LEU A 4 8.76 18.56 -19.44
C LEU A 4 8.94 18.19 -17.97
N ARG A 5 7.83 18.13 -17.25
CA ARG A 5 7.77 17.53 -15.92
C ARG A 5 7.19 16.12 -16.01
N ILE A 6 7.88 15.17 -15.40
CA ILE A 6 7.44 13.78 -15.30
C ILE A 6 7.09 13.51 -13.84
N LEU A 7 5.98 12.80 -13.64
CA LEU A 7 5.52 12.36 -12.34
C LEU A 7 5.18 10.88 -12.41
N ALA A 8 5.80 10.05 -11.56
CA ALA A 8 5.59 8.61 -11.56
C ALA A 8 5.31 8.10 -10.14
N PRO A 9 4.06 7.71 -9.82
CA PRO A 9 3.76 6.97 -8.61
C PRO A 9 4.29 5.54 -8.70
N VAL A 10 5.01 5.12 -7.67
CA VAL A 10 5.75 3.86 -7.59
C VAL A 10 5.37 3.13 -6.31
N VAL A 11 5.12 1.84 -6.43
CA VAL A 11 4.80 0.96 -5.31
C VAL A 11 6.07 0.63 -4.54
N VAL A 12 6.03 0.86 -3.22
CA VAL A 12 7.15 0.59 -2.33
C VAL A 12 6.73 -0.36 -1.21
N ASP A 13 7.68 -1.19 -0.79
CA ASP A 13 7.55 -2.06 0.37
C ASP A 13 7.62 -1.26 1.66
N TYR A 14 6.64 -0.42 1.96
CA TYR A 14 6.73 0.45 3.12
C TYR A 14 5.37 0.84 3.56
N TYR A 15 5.05 0.72 4.85
CA TYR A 15 3.93 1.44 5.46
C TYR A 15 4.36 2.13 6.74
N ALA A 16 3.91 3.35 6.93
CA ALA A 16 3.91 3.94 8.26
C ALA A 16 2.88 3.20 9.11
N VAL A 17 3.24 2.88 10.35
CA VAL A 17 2.30 2.30 11.31
C VAL A 17 1.15 3.29 11.53
N PRO A 18 -0.11 2.88 11.27
CA PRO A 18 -1.27 3.74 11.47
C PRO A 18 -1.27 4.44 12.83
N GLY A 19 -1.39 5.77 12.78
CA GLY A 19 -1.45 6.61 13.96
C GLY A 19 -0.21 6.59 14.86
N ALA A 20 0.94 6.04 14.43
CA ALA A 20 2.18 6.11 15.22
C ALA A 20 2.58 7.57 15.53
N SER A 21 2.46 8.44 14.52
CA SER A 21 2.63 9.89 14.65
C SER A 21 1.61 10.57 15.58
N LEU A 22 0.47 9.94 15.86
CA LEU A 22 -0.57 10.46 16.75
C LEU A 22 -0.46 9.91 18.18
N ARG A 23 -0.12 8.63 18.33
CA ARG A 23 -0.03 7.93 19.62
C ARG A 23 1.18 8.38 20.43
N ASP A 24 2.36 8.42 19.81
CA ASP A 24 3.58 8.92 20.42
C ASP A 24 4.36 9.82 19.44
N PRO A 25 3.89 11.06 19.25
CA PRO A 25 4.48 11.98 18.29
C PRO A 25 5.91 12.38 18.63
N VAL A 26 6.31 12.31 19.90
CA VAL A 26 7.67 12.72 20.31
C VAL A 26 8.66 11.62 19.95
N SER A 27 8.36 10.37 20.29
CA SER A 27 9.21 9.24 19.91
C SER A 27 9.23 9.03 18.40
N HIS A 28 8.09 9.20 17.73
CA HIS A 28 8.01 9.14 16.27
C HIS A 28 8.91 10.20 15.60
N ALA A 29 8.81 11.47 16.00
CA ALA A 29 9.66 12.53 15.44
C ALA A 29 11.15 12.35 15.80
N ARG A 30 11.45 11.82 16.99
CA ARG A 30 12.81 11.49 17.41
C ARG A 30 13.41 10.41 16.53
N PHE A 31 12.65 9.34 16.26
CA PHE A 31 13.06 8.23 15.39
C PHE A 31 13.59 8.77 14.05
N TRP A 32 12.81 9.58 13.34
CA TRP A 32 13.23 10.13 12.04
C TRP A 32 14.47 11.02 12.14
N ARG A 33 14.56 11.88 13.16
CA ARG A 33 15.68 12.82 13.31
C ARG A 33 17.00 12.12 13.63
N GLU A 34 16.97 11.12 14.50
CA GLU A 34 18.18 10.42 14.95
C GLU A 34 18.79 9.53 13.87
N ARG A 35 18.03 9.17 12.82
CA ARG A 35 18.49 8.32 11.71
C ARG A 35 19.15 9.09 10.57
N GLN A 36 19.04 10.42 10.54
CA GLN A 36 19.62 11.23 9.47
C GLN A 36 21.14 11.00 9.29
N PRO A 37 21.97 10.92 10.35
CA PRO A 37 23.41 10.70 10.16
C PRO A 37 23.75 9.32 9.56
N GLU A 38 23.04 8.27 9.95
CA GLU A 38 23.21 6.91 9.40
C GLU A 38 22.78 6.86 7.93
N LEU A 39 21.71 7.58 7.60
CA LEU A 39 21.23 7.77 6.23
C LEU A 39 22.26 8.51 5.37
N ASP A 40 22.81 9.63 5.87
CA ASP A 40 23.83 10.40 5.15
C ASP A 40 25.10 9.57 4.88
N ASP A 41 25.47 8.66 5.79
CA ASP A 41 26.57 7.72 5.59
C ASP A 41 26.27 6.64 4.55
N LEU A 42 25.05 6.09 4.57
CA LEU A 42 24.59 5.18 3.53
C LEU A 42 24.61 5.84 2.15
N LEU A 43 24.11 7.07 2.02
CA LEU A 43 24.03 7.78 0.74
C LEU A 43 25.41 8.09 0.16
N ARG A 44 26.37 8.48 1.00
CA ARG A 44 27.76 8.68 0.56
C ARG A 44 28.38 7.39 -0.01
N ARG A 45 28.00 6.22 0.52
CA ARG A 45 28.45 4.91 -0.01
C ARG A 45 27.74 4.49 -1.29
N LEU A 46 26.49 4.93 -1.47
CA LEU A 46 25.70 4.64 -2.68
C LEU A 46 26.02 5.57 -3.85
N ASP A 47 26.73 6.67 -3.60
CA ASP A 47 27.17 7.62 -4.61
C ASP A 47 28.07 6.93 -5.67
N PRO A 48 27.71 6.99 -6.96
CA PRO A 48 28.54 6.44 -8.04
C PRO A 48 29.98 6.97 -8.01
N ALA A 49 30.19 8.23 -7.63
CA ALA A 49 31.53 8.84 -7.59
C ALA A 49 32.46 8.19 -6.55
N THR A 50 31.89 7.66 -5.45
CA THR A 50 32.65 6.99 -4.38
C THR A 50 32.96 5.53 -4.70
N THR A 51 32.16 4.90 -5.58
CA THR A 51 32.27 3.47 -5.93
C THR A 51 33.18 3.21 -7.13
N ALA A 52 33.54 4.25 -7.91
CA ALA A 52 34.60 4.17 -8.90
C ALA A 52 35.96 3.92 -8.22
N SER A 53 36.45 2.67 -8.32
CA SER A 53 37.70 2.24 -7.71
C SER A 53 38.89 3.06 -8.22
N PRO A 54 39.86 3.47 -7.37
CA PRO A 54 41.07 4.16 -7.81
C PRO A 54 41.92 3.37 -8.82
N ALA A 55 41.64 2.08 -8.99
CA ALA A 55 42.39 1.17 -9.87
C ALA A 55 42.08 1.34 -11.37
N GLU A 56 40.99 2.02 -11.74
CA GLU A 56 40.64 2.29 -13.16
C GLU A 56 40.92 3.74 -13.57
N ALA A 57 41.52 4.55 -12.69
CA ALA A 57 41.98 5.87 -13.08
C ALA A 57 43.09 5.73 -14.15
N PRO A 58 42.89 6.27 -15.37
CA PRO A 58 43.95 6.27 -16.39
C PRO A 58 45.19 6.98 -15.84
N PRO A 59 46.41 6.51 -16.17
CA PRO A 59 47.64 7.08 -15.63
C PRO A 59 47.67 8.59 -15.88
N ALA A 60 47.73 9.35 -14.79
CA ALA A 60 47.87 10.81 -14.81
C ALA A 60 49.14 11.19 -15.59
N GLY A 61 48.99 11.72 -16.80
CA GLY A 61 50.16 12.00 -17.62
C GLY A 61 49.86 12.50 -19.04
N GLY A 62 49.11 13.60 -19.16
CA GLY A 62 49.00 14.34 -20.42
C GLY A 62 48.79 15.83 -20.14
N PRO A 63 49.74 16.73 -20.47
CA PRO A 63 49.54 18.17 -20.32
C PRO A 63 48.50 18.62 -21.37
N GLY A 64 47.23 18.64 -20.98
CA GLY A 64 46.10 18.99 -21.86
C GLY A 64 44.75 18.40 -21.47
N SER A 65 44.66 17.51 -20.49
CA SER A 65 43.37 17.01 -20.00
C SER A 65 42.62 18.11 -19.24
N ALA A 66 41.42 18.45 -19.71
CA ALA A 66 40.50 19.33 -19.01
C ALA A 66 40.32 18.84 -17.55
N PRO A 67 40.21 19.74 -16.56
CA PRO A 67 39.98 19.34 -15.18
C PRO A 67 38.73 18.44 -15.12
N PRO A 68 38.74 17.37 -14.31
CA PRO A 68 37.56 16.56 -14.11
C PRO A 68 36.41 17.47 -13.67
N PRO A 69 35.18 17.26 -14.19
CA PRO A 69 34.03 18.04 -13.78
C PRO A 69 33.90 17.98 -12.26
N ASP A 70 33.70 19.14 -11.63
CA ASP A 70 33.57 19.30 -10.19
C ASP A 70 32.57 18.25 -9.64
N PRO A 71 32.99 17.35 -8.73
CA PRO A 71 32.08 16.36 -8.16
C PRO A 71 31.00 17.14 -7.40
N GLY A 72 29.83 17.23 -8.01
CA GLY A 72 28.70 17.92 -7.41
C GLY A 72 28.36 17.38 -6.01
N PRO A 73 27.54 18.09 -5.23
CA PRO A 73 27.08 17.60 -3.94
C PRO A 73 26.46 16.19 -4.08
N PRO A 74 26.68 15.33 -3.06
CA PRO A 74 26.22 13.94 -3.07
C PRO A 74 24.69 13.84 -3.14
N PRO A 75 24.13 12.64 -3.43
CA PRO A 75 22.69 12.41 -3.33
C PRO A 75 22.19 12.79 -1.92
N ALA A 76 21.11 13.55 -1.87
CA ALA A 76 20.55 14.05 -0.62
C ALA A 76 19.17 13.43 -0.39
N ILE A 77 19.00 12.75 0.75
CA ILE A 77 17.68 12.34 1.22
C ILE A 77 17.47 12.94 2.59
N GLU A 78 16.41 13.72 2.71
CA GLU A 78 16.01 14.37 3.94
C GLU A 78 14.82 13.62 4.55
N LEU A 79 14.98 13.20 5.80
CA LEU A 79 13.89 12.64 6.60
C LEU A 79 13.00 13.79 7.09
N LYS A 80 12.03 14.15 6.26
CA LYS A 80 11.04 15.18 6.57
C LYS A 80 9.88 14.57 7.34
N HIS A 81 9.90 14.73 8.66
CA HIS A 81 8.70 14.56 9.47
C HIS A 81 8.24 15.91 10.01
N THR A 82 7.27 16.53 9.34
CA THR A 82 6.62 17.73 9.88
C THR A 82 5.51 17.33 10.86
N ARG A 83 5.60 17.85 12.08
CA ARG A 83 4.51 17.76 13.06
C ARG A 83 3.81 19.11 13.07
N PRO A 84 2.47 19.16 13.07
CA PRO A 84 1.78 20.39 13.47
C PRO A 84 2.16 20.70 14.93
N ARG A 85 2.81 21.84 15.15
CA ARG A 85 3.15 22.34 16.49
C ARG A 85 1.87 22.79 17.22
N SER A 86 1.15 21.82 17.77
CA SER A 86 -0.10 21.97 18.52
C SER A 86 -1.34 22.40 17.72
N SER A 87 -2.49 21.84 18.08
CA SER A 87 -3.80 22.25 17.58
C SER A 87 -4.27 23.61 18.09
N LEU A 88 -3.58 24.19 19.09
CA LEU A 88 -4.03 25.37 19.83
C LEU A 88 -3.73 26.72 19.15
N ASN A 89 -2.92 26.75 18.08
CA ASN A 89 -2.61 27.96 17.31
C ASN A 89 -3.09 27.93 15.83
N LEU A 90 -3.82 26.88 15.43
CA LEU A 90 -4.14 26.60 14.02
C LEU A 90 -4.93 27.70 13.30
N TYR A 91 -5.72 28.51 14.01
CA TYR A 91 -6.56 29.54 13.38
C TYR A 91 -5.85 30.87 13.12
N ARG A 92 -4.63 31.09 13.64
CA ARG A 92 -3.92 32.38 13.47
C ARG A 92 -2.99 32.44 12.25
N THR A 93 -2.60 31.30 11.68
CA THR A 93 -1.58 31.23 10.61
C THR A 93 -1.78 30.06 9.64
N ILE A 94 -3.01 29.86 9.14
CA ILE A 94 -3.33 28.77 8.18
C ILE A 94 -2.39 28.78 6.96
N SER A 95 -1.96 29.96 6.48
CA SER A 95 -1.07 30.08 5.31
C SER A 95 0.36 29.56 5.52
N TYR A 96 0.84 29.54 6.76
CA TYR A 96 2.21 29.08 7.10
C TYR A 96 2.24 27.62 7.59
N HIS A 97 1.11 27.09 8.11
CA HIS A 97 1.03 25.72 8.64
C HIS A 97 0.56 24.68 7.62
N GLY A 98 0.09 25.09 6.44
CA GLY A 98 -0.19 24.15 5.34
C GLY A 98 1.04 23.35 4.90
N ASP A 99 2.23 23.93 5.08
CA ASP A 99 3.52 23.27 4.81
C ASP A 99 3.91 22.22 5.89
N GLU A 100 3.22 22.17 7.04
CA GLU A 100 3.64 21.40 8.24
C GLU A 100 2.87 20.08 8.47
N ARG A 101 1.95 19.68 7.58
CA ARG A 101 1.31 18.36 7.65
C ARG A 101 1.63 17.56 6.39
N THR A 102 2.89 17.16 6.26
CA THR A 102 3.34 16.33 5.16
C THR A 102 2.80 14.91 5.30
N LEU A 103 2.04 14.43 4.31
CA LEU A 103 1.66 13.00 4.17
C LEU A 103 2.86 12.09 3.80
N HIS A 104 4.03 12.69 3.63
CA HIS A 104 5.26 12.03 3.29
C HIS A 104 6.24 12.09 4.46
N VAL A 105 7.03 11.04 4.60
CA VAL A 105 8.03 10.84 5.65
C VAL A 105 9.46 11.11 5.17
N LEU A 106 9.67 11.07 3.86
CA LEU A 106 10.98 11.15 3.26
C LEU A 106 10.88 11.93 1.95
N THR A 107 11.82 12.83 1.74
CA THR A 107 12.04 13.53 0.47
C THR A 107 13.47 13.30 0.01
N GLY A 108 13.66 12.85 -1.21
CA GLY A 108 14.98 12.74 -1.83
C GLY A 108 15.15 13.68 -3.00
N THR A 109 16.37 14.16 -3.21
CA THR A 109 16.78 14.89 -4.40
C THR A 109 18.03 14.25 -4.99
N LEU A 110 17.99 14.04 -6.30
CA LEU A 110 19.04 13.41 -7.07
C LEU A 110 19.37 14.31 -8.27
N ARG A 111 20.59 14.13 -8.78
CA ARG A 111 21.05 14.72 -10.02
C ARG A 111 21.14 13.63 -11.08
N PRO A 112 21.12 13.96 -12.38
CA PRO A 112 21.34 12.98 -13.44
C PRO A 112 22.61 12.14 -13.23
N ALA A 113 23.69 12.76 -12.76
CA ALA A 113 24.97 12.09 -12.47
C ALA A 113 24.91 11.05 -11.33
N HIS A 114 23.84 11.04 -10.53
CA HIS A 114 23.64 10.02 -9.50
C HIS A 114 23.04 8.73 -10.09
N LEU A 115 22.46 8.79 -11.29
CA LEU A 115 21.97 7.60 -11.98
C LEU A 115 23.14 6.87 -12.68
N PRO A 116 23.05 5.53 -12.86
CA PRO A 116 24.07 4.78 -13.59
C PRO A 116 24.30 5.32 -15.02
N ASP A 117 25.50 5.12 -15.58
CA ASP A 117 25.83 5.61 -16.92
C ASP A 117 24.95 5.01 -18.03
N GLU A 118 24.36 3.83 -17.81
CA GLU A 118 23.34 3.28 -18.70
C GLU A 118 22.08 4.17 -18.79
N PHE A 119 21.83 5.06 -17.82
CA PHE A 119 20.76 6.07 -17.89
C PHE A 119 21.22 7.36 -18.57
N THR A 120 22.54 7.61 -18.62
CA THR A 120 23.16 8.69 -19.40
C THR A 120 23.59 8.23 -20.80
N GLY A 121 23.50 6.92 -21.09
CA GLY A 121 23.98 6.29 -22.32
C GLY A 121 22.97 5.42 -23.07
N ALA A 122 21.85 5.00 -22.45
CA ALA A 122 20.81 4.23 -23.15
C ALA A 122 19.90 5.11 -24.01
N THR A 123 20.38 5.34 -25.24
CA THR A 123 19.64 5.41 -26.51
C THR A 123 18.55 6.45 -26.75
N ASP A 124 18.22 7.36 -25.83
CA ASP A 124 17.42 8.56 -26.16
C ASP A 124 17.94 9.81 -25.46
N ALA A 125 18.14 10.88 -26.24
CA ALA A 125 18.76 12.16 -25.83
C ALA A 125 17.99 12.94 -24.75
N LEU A 126 16.87 12.43 -24.22
CA LEU A 126 16.03 13.18 -23.28
C LEU A 126 16.71 13.38 -21.92
N HIS A 127 17.55 12.42 -21.50
CA HIS A 127 18.25 12.46 -20.23
C HIS A 127 19.23 13.65 -20.12
N THR A 128 19.77 14.15 -21.24
CA THR A 128 20.68 15.31 -21.23
C THR A 128 19.98 16.60 -20.83
N GLY A 129 18.65 16.65 -21.01
CA GLY A 129 17.81 17.76 -20.61
C GLY A 129 17.39 17.71 -19.14
N VAL A 130 17.60 16.60 -18.42
CA VAL A 130 17.15 16.45 -17.03
C VAL A 130 17.93 17.40 -16.13
N THR A 131 17.21 18.25 -15.41
CA THR A 131 17.78 19.27 -14.52
C THR A 131 17.51 18.97 -13.05
N GLU A 132 16.42 18.27 -12.74
CA GLU A 132 16.00 17.95 -11.38
C GLU A 132 15.42 16.54 -11.35
N ILE A 133 15.82 15.74 -10.36
CA ILE A 133 15.15 14.50 -9.98
C ILE A 133 14.84 14.62 -8.49
N SER A 134 13.58 14.44 -8.11
CA SER A 134 13.20 14.40 -6.71
C SER A 134 12.16 13.31 -6.48
N PHE A 135 12.03 12.85 -5.24
CA PHE A 135 11.00 11.89 -4.90
C PHE A 135 10.49 12.12 -3.49
N ARG A 136 9.24 11.69 -3.24
CA ARG A 136 8.63 11.71 -1.90
C ARG A 136 8.02 10.36 -1.58
N LEU A 137 8.35 9.80 -0.43
CA LEU A 137 7.73 8.57 0.07
C LEU A 137 6.59 8.91 1.03
N TYR A 138 5.40 8.47 0.68
CA TYR A 138 4.17 8.66 1.44
C TYR A 138 3.92 7.50 2.41
N ASP A 139 3.20 7.78 3.50
CA ASP A 139 2.86 6.83 4.58
C ASP A 139 2.23 5.52 4.08
N HIS A 140 1.63 5.59 2.90
CA HIS A 140 0.92 4.50 2.26
C HIS A 140 1.73 3.74 1.21
N GLY A 141 3.05 3.62 1.38
CA GLY A 141 3.88 2.76 0.53
C GLY A 141 3.84 3.14 -0.94
N LEU A 142 3.66 4.43 -1.18
CA LEU A 142 3.71 5.01 -2.50
C LEU A 142 4.84 6.03 -2.49
N MET A 143 5.79 5.87 -3.40
CA MET A 143 6.76 6.91 -3.71
C MET A 143 6.26 7.67 -4.93
N LEU A 144 6.36 8.98 -4.90
CA LEU A 144 6.12 9.83 -6.07
C LEU A 144 7.47 10.32 -6.58
N LEU A 145 7.91 9.84 -7.75
CA LEU A 145 9.07 10.38 -8.45
C LEU A 145 8.66 11.60 -9.26
N GLU A 146 9.50 12.62 -9.25
CA GLU A 146 9.40 13.83 -10.05
C GLU A 146 10.69 14.05 -10.83
N MET A 147 10.56 14.38 -12.11
CA MET A 147 11.67 14.82 -12.94
C MET A 147 11.32 16.11 -13.66
N LEU A 148 12.28 17.00 -13.79
CA LEU A 148 12.20 18.19 -14.63
C LEU A 148 13.24 18.09 -15.74
N SER A 149 12.81 18.23 -16.99
CA SER A 149 13.68 18.21 -18.16
C SER A 149 13.45 19.43 -19.05
N ASP A 150 14.53 20.05 -19.50
CA ASP A 150 14.52 20.96 -20.64
C ASP A 150 14.50 20.14 -21.93
N VAL A 151 13.51 20.39 -22.78
CA VAL A 151 13.28 19.60 -23.99
C VAL A 151 13.51 20.39 -25.27
N ASP A 152 13.90 21.66 -25.20
CA ASP A 152 14.13 22.47 -26.40
C ASP A 152 15.25 21.88 -27.26
N GLY A 153 16.37 21.48 -26.65
CA GLY A 153 17.48 20.83 -27.34
C GLY A 153 17.10 19.48 -27.93
N TRP A 154 16.24 18.73 -27.24
CA TRP A 154 15.73 17.45 -27.71
C TRP A 154 14.83 17.63 -28.94
N LEU A 155 13.86 18.56 -28.87
CA LEU A 155 12.93 18.86 -29.96
C LEU A 155 13.65 19.39 -31.20
N ALA A 156 14.68 20.23 -31.02
CA ALA A 156 15.48 20.77 -32.11
C ALA A 156 16.38 19.72 -32.78
N GLY A 157 16.83 18.71 -32.03
CA GLY A 157 17.72 17.65 -32.51
C GLY A 157 17.04 16.52 -33.27
N HIS A 158 15.72 16.36 -33.16
CA HIS A 158 14.96 15.32 -33.86
C HIS A 158 14.42 15.85 -35.19
N ALA A 159 14.53 15.04 -36.24
CA ALA A 159 13.97 15.37 -37.56
C ALA A 159 12.49 14.96 -37.65
N GLY A 160 11.71 15.66 -38.49
CA GLY A 160 10.31 15.34 -38.73
C GLY A 160 9.35 16.46 -38.32
N GLU A 161 8.06 16.22 -38.54
CA GLU A 161 7.00 17.14 -38.14
C GLU A 161 6.95 17.28 -36.61
N LEU A 162 6.50 18.44 -36.12
CA LEU A 162 6.44 18.71 -34.68
C LEU A 162 5.55 17.69 -33.94
N THR A 163 4.42 17.32 -34.54
CA THR A 163 3.48 16.32 -34.03
C THR A 163 4.15 14.97 -33.79
N THR A 164 4.92 14.46 -34.76
CA THR A 164 5.68 13.20 -34.62
C THR A 164 6.70 13.29 -33.50
N ARG A 165 7.45 14.40 -33.43
CA ARG A 165 8.45 14.64 -32.37
C ARG A 165 7.80 14.68 -30.98
N LEU A 166 6.61 15.25 -30.86
CA LEU A 166 5.87 15.28 -29.59
C LEU A 166 5.38 13.89 -29.17
N ASP A 167 4.96 13.04 -30.11
CA ASP A 167 4.58 11.65 -29.81
C ASP A 167 5.79 10.82 -29.35
N GLU A 168 6.94 10.99 -30.01
CA GLU A 168 8.20 10.38 -29.60
C GLU A 168 8.64 10.89 -28.22
N LEU A 169 8.51 12.19 -27.95
CA LEU A 169 8.80 12.78 -26.63
C LEU A 169 7.93 12.16 -25.54
N GLN A 170 6.63 11.95 -25.81
CA GLN A 170 5.72 11.32 -24.86
C GLN A 170 6.10 9.88 -24.54
N ALA A 171 6.53 9.11 -25.55
CA ALA A 171 6.98 7.74 -25.37
C ALA A 171 8.31 7.68 -24.59
N ALA A 172 9.28 8.53 -24.97
CA ALA A 172 10.57 8.64 -24.29
C ALA A 172 10.40 9.06 -22.82
N ALA A 173 9.48 9.99 -22.54
CA ALA A 173 9.16 10.42 -21.19
C ALA A 173 8.61 9.30 -20.30
N VAL A 174 7.72 8.44 -20.83
CA VAL A 174 7.21 7.26 -20.11
C VAL A 174 8.34 6.28 -19.82
N ALA A 175 9.08 5.89 -20.85
CA ALA A 175 10.16 4.92 -20.72
C ALA A 175 11.27 5.42 -19.77
N MET A 176 11.57 6.72 -19.79
CA MET A 176 12.53 7.33 -18.87
C MET A 176 11.99 7.38 -17.44
N GLY A 177 10.76 7.88 -17.25
CA GLY A 177 10.12 7.97 -15.94
C GLY A 177 10.04 6.61 -15.25
N GLU A 178 9.64 5.56 -15.97
CA GLU A 178 9.57 4.20 -15.44
C GLU A 178 10.93 3.65 -15.03
N ARG A 179 11.93 3.78 -15.91
CA ARG A 179 13.28 3.27 -15.64
C ARG A 179 13.90 3.98 -14.44
N VAL A 180 13.83 5.32 -14.40
CA VAL A 180 14.38 6.12 -13.30
C VAL A 180 13.66 5.79 -12.00
N ALA A 181 12.33 5.66 -12.01
CA ALA A 181 11.56 5.29 -10.83
C ALA A 181 12.01 3.96 -10.22
N ARG A 182 12.13 2.90 -11.04
CA ARG A 182 12.60 1.58 -10.59
C ARG A 182 14.01 1.67 -10.02
N GLU A 183 14.89 2.41 -10.67
CA GLU A 183 16.28 2.56 -10.23
C GLU A 183 16.38 3.33 -8.92
N VAL A 184 15.60 4.40 -8.76
CA VAL A 184 15.54 5.17 -7.51
C VAL A 184 15.10 4.28 -6.35
N VAL A 185 14.07 3.45 -6.56
CA VAL A 185 13.62 2.50 -5.53
C VAL A 185 14.72 1.50 -5.20
N ARG A 186 15.22 0.79 -6.21
CA ARG A 186 16.21 -0.28 -6.05
C ARG A 186 17.51 0.18 -5.41
N ARG A 187 18.06 1.30 -5.89
CA ARG A 187 19.40 1.77 -5.51
C ARG A 187 19.39 2.60 -4.24
N TYR A 188 18.37 3.42 -4.03
CA TYR A 188 18.34 4.37 -2.92
C TYR A 188 17.28 4.00 -1.88
N LEU A 189 16.04 3.80 -2.30
CA LEU A 189 14.95 3.66 -1.32
C LEU A 189 15.00 2.33 -0.58
N ASP A 190 15.24 1.21 -1.26
CA ASP A 190 15.29 -0.12 -0.64
C ASP A 190 16.39 -0.23 0.42
N PRO A 191 17.65 0.20 0.18
CA PRO A 191 18.67 0.24 1.23
C PRO A 191 18.30 1.16 2.40
N VAL A 192 17.68 2.31 2.11
CA VAL A 192 17.25 3.26 3.15
C VAL A 192 16.15 2.64 4.01
N LEU A 193 15.16 1.99 3.40
CA LEU A 193 14.11 1.31 4.13
C LEU A 193 14.65 0.13 4.95
N ALA A 194 15.61 -0.62 4.41
CA ALA A 194 16.27 -1.69 5.15
C ALA A 194 17.01 -1.16 6.39
N LEU A 195 17.74 -0.05 6.25
CA LEU A 195 18.40 0.64 7.36
C LEU A 195 17.38 1.07 8.43
N LEU A 196 16.29 1.72 8.00
CA LEU A 196 15.27 2.24 8.92
C LEU A 196 14.51 1.13 9.64
N ARG A 197 14.19 0.01 8.97
CA ARG A 197 13.55 -1.16 9.61
C ARG A 197 14.47 -1.84 10.62
N ALA A 198 15.77 -1.94 10.33
CA ALA A 198 16.73 -2.47 11.29
C ALA A 198 16.79 -1.62 12.59
N ALA A 199 16.48 -0.33 12.49
CA ALA A 199 16.38 0.58 13.63
C ALA A 199 15.00 0.57 14.33
N ASP A 200 13.99 -0.13 13.80
CA ASP A 200 12.64 -0.27 14.37
C ASP A 200 12.23 -1.76 14.49
N PRO A 201 12.94 -2.57 15.29
CA PRO A 201 12.70 -4.02 15.39
C PRO A 201 11.33 -4.39 15.98
N ASP A 202 10.71 -3.46 16.72
CA ASP A 202 9.40 -3.63 17.32
C ASP A 202 8.25 -3.17 16.39
N GLU A 203 8.57 -2.73 15.15
CA GLU A 203 7.61 -2.24 14.16
C GLU A 203 6.67 -1.15 14.73
N ARG A 204 7.23 -0.19 15.47
CA ARG A 204 6.45 0.89 16.12
C ARG A 204 6.14 2.03 15.17
N VAL A 205 7.01 2.23 14.19
CA VAL A 205 6.98 3.31 13.21
C VAL A 205 6.77 2.75 11.81
N LEU A 206 7.43 1.63 11.49
CA LEU A 206 7.54 1.08 10.15
C LEU A 206 7.03 -0.35 10.06
N LEU A 207 6.25 -0.63 9.02
CA LEU A 207 5.81 -1.98 8.66
C LEU A 207 6.27 -2.32 7.26
N ALA A 208 6.67 -3.58 7.06
CA ALA A 208 6.78 -4.14 5.72
C ALA A 208 5.39 -4.26 5.09
N ALA A 209 5.29 -3.92 3.80
CA ALA A 209 4.02 -3.98 3.10
C ALA A 209 3.60 -5.42 2.77
N THR A 210 4.54 -6.35 2.69
CA THR A 210 4.29 -7.79 2.52
C THR A 210 5.23 -8.63 3.39
N PRO A 211 4.80 -9.82 3.83
CA PRO A 211 5.68 -10.83 4.43
C PRO A 211 6.85 -11.20 3.51
N ALA A 212 7.97 -11.65 4.08
CA ALA A 212 9.22 -11.90 3.35
C ALA A 212 9.10 -12.96 2.21
N ASP A 213 8.16 -13.89 2.33
CA ASP A 213 7.94 -15.03 1.44
C ASP A 213 6.71 -14.88 0.51
N ASP A 214 6.14 -13.68 0.44
CA ASP A 214 4.95 -13.42 -0.38
C ASP A 214 5.33 -13.26 -1.86
N PRO A 215 4.75 -14.05 -2.81
CA PRO A 215 4.97 -13.85 -4.25
C PRO A 215 4.62 -12.43 -4.73
N VAL A 216 3.82 -11.69 -3.97
CA VAL A 216 3.44 -10.28 -4.22
C VAL A 216 4.61 -9.30 -4.05
N ARG A 217 5.76 -9.73 -3.49
CA ARG A 217 6.99 -8.93 -3.44
C ARG A 217 7.47 -8.47 -4.82
N ALA A 218 7.05 -9.14 -5.89
CA ALA A 218 7.34 -8.76 -7.27
C ALA A 218 6.72 -7.40 -7.70
N GLU A 219 5.72 -6.88 -6.98
CA GLU A 219 5.10 -5.57 -7.26
C GLU A 219 5.97 -4.39 -6.78
N PHE A 220 7.04 -4.61 -6.01
CA PHE A 220 7.85 -3.50 -5.50
C PHE A 220 8.76 -2.89 -6.56
N GLY A 221 8.75 -1.56 -6.62
CA GLY A 221 9.33 -0.81 -7.73
C GLY A 221 8.41 -0.76 -8.95
N GLU A 222 7.22 -1.37 -8.93
CA GLU A 222 6.25 -1.23 -10.00
C GLU A 222 5.75 0.22 -10.08
N VAL A 223 5.81 0.76 -11.29
CA VAL A 223 5.35 2.11 -11.60
C VAL A 223 3.91 1.99 -12.04
N LEU A 224 2.99 2.60 -11.29
CA LEU A 224 1.55 2.46 -11.59
C LEU A 224 1.22 3.10 -12.94
N TRP A 225 1.79 4.28 -13.19
CA TRP A 225 1.74 4.97 -14.47
C TRP A 225 2.77 6.10 -14.50
N VAL A 226 2.98 6.70 -15.66
CA VAL A 226 3.80 7.91 -15.81
C VAL A 226 2.95 9.05 -16.34
N THR A 227 2.88 10.11 -15.54
CA THR A 227 2.25 11.38 -15.88
C THR A 227 3.28 12.30 -16.53
N ARG A 228 2.90 12.95 -17.62
CA ARG A 228 3.73 13.90 -18.37
C ARG A 228 3.07 15.26 -18.42
N SER A 229 3.84 16.30 -18.12
CA SER A 229 3.37 17.66 -18.09
C SER A 229 4.27 18.57 -18.89
N LEU A 230 3.73 19.17 -19.96
CA LEU A 230 4.45 20.21 -20.69
C LEU A 230 4.20 21.58 -20.06
N LEU A 231 5.28 22.32 -19.91
CA LEU A 231 5.25 23.74 -19.63
C LEU A 231 5.67 24.47 -20.90
N VAL A 232 4.73 25.24 -21.45
CA VAL A 232 4.90 25.90 -22.74
C VAL A 232 4.83 27.40 -22.54
N ASN A 233 5.78 28.13 -23.11
CA ASN A 233 5.65 29.58 -23.24
C ASN A 233 4.61 29.88 -24.33
N PRO A 234 3.46 30.51 -24.00
CA PRO A 234 2.41 30.80 -24.98
C PRO A 234 2.86 31.74 -26.11
N GLU A 235 3.94 32.50 -25.92
CA GLU A 235 4.49 33.40 -26.95
C GLU A 235 5.41 32.69 -27.95
N ALA A 236 5.72 31.40 -27.75
CA ALA A 236 6.55 30.64 -28.69
C ALA A 236 5.79 30.37 -30.00
N PRO A 237 6.47 30.42 -31.18
CA PRO A 237 5.81 30.32 -32.49
C PRO A 237 5.04 29.01 -32.68
N ASP A 238 5.54 27.93 -32.07
CA ASP A 238 4.96 26.58 -32.20
C ASP A 238 4.00 26.23 -31.05
N ALA A 239 3.77 27.15 -30.10
CA ALA A 239 3.03 26.86 -28.87
C ALA A 239 1.60 26.35 -29.12
N ALA A 240 0.88 26.94 -30.07
CA ALA A 240 -0.48 26.55 -30.39
C ALA A 240 -0.56 25.13 -30.98
N GLU A 241 0.38 24.77 -31.85
CA GLU A 241 0.46 23.41 -32.42
C GLU A 241 0.83 22.39 -31.33
N MET A 242 1.81 22.72 -30.49
CA MET A 242 2.19 21.90 -29.35
C MET A 242 1.02 21.66 -28.40
N ILE A 243 0.28 22.72 -28.04
CA ILE A 243 -0.88 22.63 -27.16
C ILE A 243 -1.93 21.69 -27.76
N ARG A 244 -2.35 21.94 -29.02
CA ARG A 244 -3.37 21.13 -29.69
C ARG A 244 -3.00 19.65 -29.76
N HIS A 245 -1.76 19.37 -30.14
CA HIS A 245 -1.29 18.00 -30.30
C HIS A 245 -1.10 17.30 -28.96
N TRP A 246 -0.52 17.97 -27.95
CA TRP A 246 -0.28 17.38 -26.64
C TRP A 246 -1.56 16.96 -25.93
N VAL A 247 -2.66 17.69 -26.17
CA VAL A 247 -3.97 17.41 -25.58
C VAL A 247 -4.95 16.81 -26.59
N LYS A 248 -4.48 16.24 -27.70
CA LYS A 248 -5.34 15.73 -28.80
C LYS A 248 -6.33 14.64 -28.35
N ASP A 249 -5.93 13.80 -27.40
CA ASP A 249 -6.74 12.68 -26.89
C ASP A 249 -7.72 13.11 -25.78
N VAL A 250 -7.72 14.40 -25.45
CA VAL A 250 -8.63 14.96 -24.46
C VAL A 250 -9.99 15.21 -25.11
N THR A 251 -10.96 14.36 -24.78
CA THR A 251 -12.37 14.59 -25.12
C THR A 251 -13.08 15.36 -23.99
N VAL A 252 -13.96 16.27 -24.37
CA VAL A 252 -14.92 16.93 -23.46
C VAL A 252 -16.30 16.43 -23.85
N ARG A 253 -17.24 16.39 -22.89
CA ARG A 253 -18.64 16.07 -23.19
C ARG A 253 -19.17 16.96 -24.31
N ASP A 254 -20.02 16.37 -25.15
CA ASP A 254 -20.55 17.00 -26.37
C ASP A 254 -21.13 18.40 -26.10
N GLY A 255 -20.68 19.39 -26.89
CA GLY A 255 -21.22 20.76 -26.91
C GLY A 255 -20.26 21.85 -26.44
N ASP A 256 -19.16 21.52 -25.77
CA ASP A 256 -18.17 22.50 -25.32
C ASP A 256 -17.06 22.76 -26.36
N ARG A 257 -16.58 24.02 -26.41
CA ARG A 257 -15.41 24.41 -27.22
C ARG A 257 -14.20 23.55 -26.82
N PRO A 258 -13.38 23.07 -27.78
CA PRO A 258 -12.22 22.23 -27.48
C PRO A 258 -11.31 22.90 -26.42
N PRO A 259 -10.84 22.16 -25.40
CA PRO A 259 -10.11 22.73 -24.28
C PRO A 259 -8.75 23.29 -24.70
N ALA A 260 -8.16 22.76 -25.78
CA ALA A 260 -6.95 23.29 -26.40
C ALA A 260 -7.14 24.76 -26.84
N GLU A 261 -8.26 25.07 -27.52
CA GLU A 261 -8.51 26.43 -28.00
C GLU A 261 -8.73 27.40 -26.85
N ARG A 262 -9.44 26.99 -25.79
CA ARG A 262 -9.62 27.80 -24.57
C ARG A 262 -8.30 28.10 -23.86
N LEU A 263 -7.34 27.17 -23.92
CA LEU A 263 -5.98 27.37 -23.39
C LEU A 263 -5.18 28.35 -24.26
N ILE A 264 -5.25 28.21 -25.59
CA ILE A 264 -4.57 29.09 -26.55
C ILE A 264 -5.10 30.52 -26.49
N GLU A 265 -6.41 30.70 -26.36
CA GLU A 265 -7.09 32.00 -26.20
C GLU A 265 -6.83 32.63 -24.82
N GLY A 266 -6.23 31.87 -23.90
CA GLY A 266 -5.85 32.34 -22.57
C GLY A 266 -6.99 32.36 -21.55
N GLU A 267 -8.16 31.81 -21.88
CA GLU A 267 -9.27 31.60 -20.94
C GLU A 267 -8.88 30.63 -19.81
N LEU A 268 -8.06 29.64 -20.14
CA LEU A 268 -7.46 28.70 -19.20
C LEU A 268 -5.97 29.02 -19.02
N SER A 269 -5.46 28.80 -17.81
CA SER A 269 -4.01 28.90 -17.52
C SER A 269 -3.29 27.55 -17.64
N HIS A 270 -4.05 26.46 -17.59
CA HIS A 270 -3.56 25.10 -17.61
C HIS A 270 -4.70 24.14 -17.98
N LEU A 271 -4.34 22.92 -18.39
CA LEU A 271 -5.26 21.82 -18.60
C LEU A 271 -4.70 20.58 -17.91
N VAL A 272 -5.46 20.04 -16.96
CA VAL A 272 -5.05 18.95 -16.10
C VAL A 272 -5.97 17.77 -16.31
N ARG A 273 -5.47 16.73 -16.99
CA ARG A 273 -6.25 15.55 -17.40
C ARG A 273 -5.40 14.30 -17.34
N TRP A 274 -6.04 13.14 -17.36
CA TRP A 274 -5.39 11.85 -17.10
C TRP A 274 -4.09 11.69 -17.92
N LEU A 275 -2.96 11.59 -17.21
CA LEU A 275 -1.58 11.37 -17.68
C LEU A 275 -0.94 12.44 -18.56
N ASN A 276 -1.70 13.32 -19.23
CA ASN A 276 -1.18 14.39 -20.07
C ASN A 276 -1.67 15.76 -19.58
N TYR A 277 -0.72 16.56 -19.09
CA TYR A 277 -0.98 17.87 -18.48
C TYR A 277 -0.25 18.95 -19.27
N ILE A 278 -0.82 20.15 -19.29
CA ILE A 278 -0.16 21.30 -19.89
C ILE A 278 -0.38 22.55 -19.04
N PHE A 279 0.69 23.31 -18.84
CA PHE A 279 0.71 24.55 -18.09
C PHE A 279 1.32 25.65 -18.96
N LEU A 280 0.73 26.84 -18.90
CA LEU A 280 1.28 28.01 -19.60
C LEU A 280 2.29 28.72 -18.70
N ASP A 281 3.55 28.75 -19.12
CA ASP A 281 4.60 29.49 -18.43
C ASP A 281 4.52 30.98 -18.81
N ARG A 282 3.62 31.71 -18.15
CA ARG A 282 3.47 33.17 -18.34
C ARG A 282 4.52 33.98 -17.56
N THR A 283 5.19 33.38 -16.60
CA THR A 283 6.19 34.05 -15.75
C THR A 283 7.60 33.95 -16.31
N GLY A 284 7.81 33.07 -17.29
CA GLY A 284 9.13 32.74 -17.82
C GLY A 284 10.01 32.05 -16.78
N ALA A 285 9.40 31.48 -15.73
CA ALA A 285 10.11 30.86 -14.62
C ALA A 285 10.73 29.52 -15.00
N GLY A 286 10.42 28.99 -16.20
CA GLY A 286 10.93 27.73 -16.67
C GLY A 286 10.62 26.66 -15.64
N GLY A 287 9.34 26.49 -15.31
CA GLY A 287 8.83 25.43 -14.44
C GLY A 287 9.39 25.36 -13.03
N ARG A 288 10.14 26.37 -12.60
CA ARG A 288 10.58 26.53 -11.22
C ARG A 288 9.40 27.02 -10.39
N MET A 289 9.17 26.37 -9.24
CA MET A 289 8.09 26.73 -8.33
C MET A 289 8.46 27.96 -7.51
N LEU A 290 8.25 29.14 -8.07
CA LEU A 290 8.48 30.40 -7.36
C LEU A 290 7.40 30.63 -6.28
N PRO A 291 7.74 31.24 -5.13
CA PRO A 291 6.76 31.58 -4.11
C PRO A 291 5.65 32.49 -4.68
N GLY A 292 4.39 32.10 -4.49
CA GLY A 292 3.23 32.86 -4.96
C GLY A 292 2.80 32.58 -6.41
N ASP A 293 3.51 31.73 -7.15
CA ASP A 293 3.13 31.32 -8.50
C ASP A 293 1.93 30.35 -8.46
N PRO A 294 0.83 30.61 -9.22
CA PRO A 294 -0.27 29.67 -9.37
C PRO A 294 0.16 28.26 -9.79
N PHE A 295 1.22 28.15 -10.60
CA PHE A 295 1.75 26.86 -11.04
C PHE A 295 2.14 25.96 -9.87
N ARG A 296 2.71 26.53 -8.79
CA ARG A 296 3.11 25.77 -7.61
C ARG A 296 1.92 25.11 -6.94
N ASP A 297 0.84 25.87 -6.74
CA ASP A 297 -0.37 25.36 -6.07
C ASP A 297 -1.06 24.28 -6.92
N GLN A 298 -1.09 24.45 -8.25
CA GLN A 298 -1.66 23.47 -9.18
C GLN A 298 -0.83 22.17 -9.23
N TRP A 299 0.49 22.28 -9.27
CA TRP A 299 1.37 21.12 -9.24
C TRP A 299 1.29 20.38 -7.91
N GLU A 300 1.18 21.11 -6.80
CA GLU A 300 0.96 20.52 -5.49
C GLU A 300 -0.38 19.78 -5.41
N ALA A 301 -1.45 20.33 -5.99
CA ALA A 301 -2.73 19.66 -6.11
C ALA A 301 -2.64 18.34 -6.91
N LEU A 302 -1.92 18.37 -8.04
CA LEU A 302 -1.67 17.18 -8.86
C LEU A 302 -0.93 16.10 -8.05
N ARG A 303 0.10 16.45 -7.27
CA ARG A 303 0.82 15.48 -6.42
C ARG A 303 -0.13 14.79 -5.44
N TYR A 304 -0.98 15.54 -4.74
CA TYR A 304 -1.93 14.94 -3.80
C TYR A 304 -2.95 14.05 -4.50
N ALA A 305 -3.50 14.50 -5.64
CA ALA A 305 -4.45 13.70 -6.41
C ALA A 305 -3.84 12.35 -6.84
N GLN A 306 -2.59 12.37 -7.32
CA GLN A 306 -1.84 11.18 -7.74
C GLN A 306 -1.60 10.20 -6.59
N VAL A 307 -1.33 10.72 -5.40
CA VAL A 307 -1.14 9.91 -4.20
C VAL A 307 -2.44 9.25 -3.77
N PHE A 308 -3.53 9.99 -3.64
CA PHE A 308 -4.81 9.42 -3.22
C PHE A 308 -5.33 8.40 -4.22
N TYR A 309 -5.27 8.71 -5.51
CA TYR A 309 -5.67 7.78 -6.57
C TYR A 309 -4.77 6.54 -6.57
N GLY A 310 -3.44 6.69 -6.53
CA GLY A 310 -2.49 5.57 -6.57
C GLY A 310 -2.56 4.65 -5.35
N VAL A 311 -2.80 5.20 -4.16
CA VAL A 311 -2.99 4.38 -2.96
C VAL A 311 -4.30 3.58 -3.05
N LEU A 312 -5.40 4.20 -3.51
CA LEU A 312 -6.68 3.51 -3.66
C LEU A 312 -6.63 2.44 -4.75
N GLU A 313 -6.03 2.73 -5.90
CA GLU A 313 -5.84 1.76 -6.99
C GLU A 313 -5.07 0.53 -6.53
N ARG A 314 -3.99 0.74 -5.76
CA ARG A 314 -3.21 -0.36 -5.16
C ARG A 314 -4.05 -1.19 -4.21
N ILE A 315 -4.87 -0.56 -3.37
CA ILE A 315 -5.77 -1.26 -2.45
C ILE A 315 -6.81 -2.06 -3.25
N ASP A 316 -7.41 -1.46 -4.27
CA ASP A 316 -8.41 -2.09 -5.11
C ASP A 316 -7.86 -3.33 -5.83
N THR A 317 -6.67 -3.20 -6.42
CA THR A 317 -5.96 -4.30 -7.09
C THR A 317 -5.67 -5.44 -6.13
N ARG A 318 -5.22 -5.13 -4.90
CA ARG A 318 -4.95 -6.15 -3.87
C ARG A 318 -6.21 -6.85 -3.39
N LEU A 319 -7.28 -6.09 -3.12
CA LEU A 319 -8.57 -6.67 -2.75
C LEU A 319 -9.11 -7.58 -3.86
N SER A 320 -8.97 -7.17 -5.12
CA SER A 320 -9.38 -7.96 -6.28
C SER A 320 -8.60 -9.26 -6.39
N THR A 321 -7.28 -9.21 -6.20
CA THR A 321 -6.40 -10.38 -6.21
C THR A 321 -6.76 -11.37 -5.10
N ILE A 322 -6.96 -10.87 -3.86
CA ILE A 322 -7.37 -11.70 -2.73
C ILE A 322 -8.75 -12.33 -2.97
N LEU A 323 -9.71 -11.57 -3.50
CA LEU A 323 -11.04 -12.09 -3.84
C LEU A 323 -10.98 -13.16 -4.95
N ALA A 324 -10.14 -12.98 -5.96
CA ALA A 324 -9.92 -13.97 -7.02
C ALA A 324 -9.26 -15.25 -6.48
N ASP A 325 -8.23 -15.12 -5.65
CA ASP A 325 -7.50 -16.23 -5.03
C ASP A 325 -8.39 -17.05 -4.09
N THR A 326 -9.27 -16.38 -3.34
CA THR A 326 -10.21 -17.03 -2.42
C THR A 326 -11.37 -17.71 -3.16
N ALA A 327 -11.74 -17.23 -4.35
CA ALA A 327 -12.71 -17.89 -5.22
C ALA A 327 -12.15 -19.13 -5.91
N ALA A 328 -10.82 -19.21 -6.09
CA ALA A 328 -10.18 -20.36 -6.72
C ALA A 328 -10.26 -21.61 -5.81
N ALA A 329 -10.61 -22.77 -6.38
CA ALA A 329 -10.82 -24.03 -5.67
C ALA A 329 -9.58 -24.59 -4.92
N ARG A 330 -8.41 -23.98 -5.12
CA ARG A 330 -7.16 -24.28 -4.40
C ARG A 330 -6.66 -23.03 -3.68
N SER A 331 -7.48 -22.47 -2.78
CA SER A 331 -7.07 -21.28 -2.03
C SER A 331 -5.79 -21.60 -1.26
N ARG A 332 -4.69 -20.94 -1.63
CA ARG A 332 -3.37 -21.07 -0.97
C ARG A 332 -3.34 -20.45 0.42
N TRP A 333 -4.39 -19.72 0.77
CA TRP A 333 -4.47 -18.90 1.96
C TRP A 333 -4.88 -19.70 3.18
N GLU A 334 -4.04 -19.69 4.21
CA GLU A 334 -4.50 -20.03 5.55
C GLU A 334 -5.49 -18.96 6.02
N LEU A 335 -6.62 -19.39 6.60
CA LEU A 335 -7.74 -18.51 6.97
C LEU A 335 -7.33 -17.39 7.94
N GLU A 336 -6.34 -17.65 8.79
CA GLU A 336 -5.74 -16.69 9.72
C GLU A 336 -4.98 -15.58 8.96
N GLN A 337 -4.19 -15.96 7.94
CA GLN A 337 -3.43 -15.04 7.09
C GLN A 337 -4.36 -14.17 6.23
N LEU A 338 -5.38 -14.79 5.62
CA LEU A 338 -6.40 -14.07 4.84
C LEU A 338 -7.12 -13.02 5.70
N ARG A 339 -7.48 -13.40 6.94
CA ARG A 339 -8.12 -12.48 7.89
C ARG A 339 -7.20 -11.31 8.25
N GLY A 340 -5.93 -11.60 8.53
CA GLY A 340 -4.92 -10.57 8.81
C GLY A 340 -4.78 -9.57 7.66
N GLU A 341 -4.61 -10.08 6.43
CA GLU A 341 -4.46 -9.26 5.24
C GLU A 341 -5.68 -8.38 4.94
N LEU A 342 -6.88 -8.97 4.97
CA LEU A 342 -8.11 -8.22 4.72
C LEU A 342 -8.37 -7.16 5.80
N THR A 343 -8.10 -7.48 7.07
CA THR A 343 -8.21 -6.49 8.16
C THR A 343 -7.26 -5.33 7.92
N ARG A 344 -6.01 -5.62 7.54
CA ARG A 344 -4.98 -4.63 7.26
C ARG A 344 -5.35 -3.74 6.07
N LEU A 345 -5.81 -4.33 4.96
CA LEU A 345 -6.23 -3.57 3.77
C LEU A 345 -7.48 -2.73 4.01
N SER A 346 -8.46 -3.25 4.76
CA SER A 346 -9.67 -2.51 5.16
C SER A 346 -9.32 -1.28 5.99
N GLN A 347 -8.55 -1.47 7.07
CA GLN A 347 -8.12 -0.36 7.94
C GLN A 347 -7.37 0.71 7.15
N ARG A 348 -6.56 0.28 6.20
CA ARG A 348 -5.80 1.17 5.34
C ARG A 348 -6.67 1.96 4.37
N ALA A 349 -7.67 1.31 3.74
CA ALA A 349 -8.65 1.97 2.88
C ALA A 349 -9.39 3.07 3.64
N GLU A 350 -9.87 2.76 4.84
CA GLU A 350 -10.54 3.73 5.72
C GLU A 350 -9.59 4.87 6.09
N LEU A 351 -8.33 4.55 6.41
CA LEU A 351 -7.36 5.55 6.83
C LEU A 351 -7.00 6.52 5.70
N ILE A 352 -6.76 6.05 4.46
CA ILE A 352 -6.44 6.95 3.35
C ILE A 352 -7.63 7.85 2.98
N ILE A 353 -8.87 7.32 3.02
CA ILE A 353 -10.09 8.09 2.79
C ILE A 353 -10.25 9.18 3.87
N MET A 354 -10.05 8.82 5.14
CA MET A 354 -10.08 9.78 6.24
C MET A 354 -8.95 10.82 6.14
N GLU A 355 -7.75 10.42 5.72
CA GLU A 355 -6.61 11.31 5.54
C GLU A 355 -6.85 12.34 4.45
N ARG A 356 -7.46 11.97 3.32
CA ARG A 356 -7.89 12.91 2.28
C ARG A 356 -8.74 14.03 2.88
N GLN A 357 -9.78 13.67 3.62
CA GLN A 357 -10.67 14.64 4.28
C GLN A 357 -9.94 15.51 5.31
N ASN A 358 -8.99 14.92 6.04
CA ASN A 358 -8.23 15.64 7.05
C ASN A 358 -7.23 16.61 6.42
N VAL A 359 -6.50 16.20 5.39
CA VAL A 359 -5.51 17.03 4.69
C VAL A 359 -6.17 18.23 4.03
N SER A 360 -7.36 18.06 3.44
CA SER A 360 -8.17 19.15 2.87
C SER A 360 -8.49 20.29 3.86
N LYS A 361 -8.37 20.07 5.18
CA LYS A 361 -8.54 21.13 6.19
C LYS A 361 -7.32 22.06 6.30
N TYR A 362 -6.15 21.60 5.88
CA TYR A 362 -4.86 22.30 6.04
C TYR A 362 -4.28 22.78 4.71
N LEU A 363 -4.73 22.23 3.58
CA LEU A 363 -4.33 22.71 2.26
C LEU A 363 -4.79 24.15 2.04
N LYS A 364 -3.99 24.93 1.30
CA LYS A 364 -4.43 26.20 0.76
C LYS A 364 -5.71 25.97 -0.06
N ARG A 365 -6.60 26.96 -0.05
CA ARG A 365 -7.87 26.88 -0.79
C ARG A 365 -7.67 26.57 -2.27
N GLY A 366 -6.66 27.18 -2.92
CA GLY A 366 -6.33 26.94 -4.32
C GLY A 366 -5.94 25.48 -4.58
N VAL A 367 -4.99 24.96 -3.80
CA VAL A 367 -4.55 23.55 -3.85
C VAL A 367 -5.73 22.59 -3.66
N ARG A 368 -6.59 22.84 -2.66
CA ARG A 368 -7.75 21.97 -2.39
C ARG A 368 -8.75 21.93 -3.54
N VAL A 369 -9.17 23.12 -4.02
CA VAL A 369 -10.15 23.22 -5.11
C VAL A 369 -9.62 22.54 -6.37
N GLU A 370 -8.35 22.74 -6.69
CA GLU A 370 -7.73 22.10 -7.84
C GLU A 370 -7.62 20.58 -7.63
N MET A 371 -7.20 20.11 -6.46
CA MET A 371 -7.10 18.67 -6.16
C MET A 371 -8.45 17.97 -6.30
N ASP A 372 -9.52 18.56 -5.76
CA ASP A 372 -10.87 18.00 -5.87
C ASP A 372 -11.33 17.99 -7.33
N ALA A 373 -11.10 19.06 -8.10
CA ALA A 373 -11.43 19.11 -9.53
C ALA A 373 -10.72 18.01 -10.35
N ILE A 374 -9.45 17.73 -10.02
CA ILE A 374 -8.67 16.66 -10.64
C ILE A 374 -9.27 15.29 -10.33
N LEU A 375 -9.54 15.01 -9.06
CA LEU A 375 -10.07 13.72 -8.60
C LEU A 375 -11.49 13.48 -9.12
N ASP A 376 -12.31 14.53 -9.20
CA ASP A 376 -13.66 14.48 -9.78
C ASP A 376 -13.58 14.18 -11.28
N PHE A 377 -12.63 14.80 -11.99
CA PHE A 377 -12.43 14.53 -13.42
C PHE A 377 -11.97 13.10 -13.69
N TRP A 378 -11.10 12.54 -12.83
CA TRP A 378 -10.72 11.12 -12.90
C TRP A 378 -11.80 10.18 -12.37
N ASP A 379 -12.94 10.73 -11.93
CA ASP A 379 -14.07 9.98 -11.40
C ASP A 379 -13.64 9.03 -10.27
N CYS A 380 -12.72 9.51 -9.43
CA CYS A 380 -12.07 8.75 -8.36
C CYS A 380 -13.09 8.12 -7.41
N GLU A 381 -14.18 8.83 -7.11
CA GLU A 381 -15.24 8.31 -6.25
C GLU A 381 -15.91 7.06 -6.84
N ARG A 382 -16.35 7.13 -8.10
CA ARG A 382 -17.11 6.04 -8.75
C ARG A 382 -16.20 4.90 -9.19
N LEU A 383 -15.01 5.21 -9.68
CA LEU A 383 -14.08 4.22 -10.24
C LEU A 383 -13.23 3.53 -9.18
N LEU A 384 -12.92 4.19 -8.06
CA LEU A 384 -12.05 3.64 -7.01
C LEU A 384 -12.69 3.59 -5.64
N GLU A 385 -13.11 4.72 -5.07
CA GLU A 385 -13.53 4.76 -3.66
C GLU A 385 -14.73 3.83 -3.40
N GLN A 386 -15.78 3.91 -4.22
CA GLN A 386 -16.97 3.06 -4.08
C GLN A 386 -16.66 1.56 -4.30
N PRO A 387 -15.93 1.14 -5.36
CA PRO A 387 -15.49 -0.24 -5.51
C PRO A 387 -14.66 -0.77 -4.35
N VAL A 388 -13.72 0.02 -3.83
CA VAL A 388 -12.88 -0.36 -2.68
C VAL A 388 -13.76 -0.61 -1.45
N LEU A 389 -14.65 0.33 -1.11
CA LEU A 389 -15.56 0.18 0.03
C LEU A 389 -16.46 -1.06 -0.12
N PHE A 390 -17.00 -1.29 -1.30
CA PHE A 390 -17.82 -2.46 -1.60
C PHE A 390 -17.02 -3.77 -1.43
N LYS A 391 -15.79 -3.84 -1.96
CA LYS A 391 -14.91 -5.02 -1.83
C LYS A 391 -14.53 -5.27 -0.37
N VAL A 392 -14.25 -4.22 0.40
CA VAL A 392 -14.00 -4.32 1.85
C VAL A 392 -15.20 -4.90 2.59
N GLU A 393 -16.41 -4.45 2.29
CA GLU A 393 -17.64 -4.98 2.90
C GLU A 393 -17.84 -6.46 2.54
N LEU A 394 -17.68 -6.82 1.27
CA LEU A 394 -17.78 -8.21 0.80
C LEU A 394 -16.78 -9.12 1.52
N CYS A 395 -15.53 -8.68 1.65
CA CYS A 395 -14.48 -9.40 2.36
C CYS A 395 -14.82 -9.58 3.85
N SER A 396 -15.31 -8.53 4.50
CA SER A 396 -15.71 -8.56 5.91
C SER A 396 -16.85 -9.56 6.15
N ARG A 397 -17.85 -9.59 5.25
CA ARG A 397 -18.94 -10.56 5.30
C ARG A 397 -18.42 -12.00 5.14
N ARG A 398 -17.50 -12.24 4.20
CA ARG A 398 -16.88 -13.57 4.00
C ARG A 398 -16.10 -14.02 5.23
N LEU A 399 -15.34 -13.12 5.87
CA LEU A 399 -14.63 -13.43 7.11
C LEU A 399 -15.60 -13.77 8.25
N ALA A 400 -16.73 -13.08 8.36
CA ALA A 400 -17.76 -13.39 9.35
C ALA A 400 -18.39 -14.77 9.11
N GLU A 401 -18.71 -15.12 7.86
CA GLU A 401 -19.21 -16.45 7.48
C GLU A 401 -18.21 -17.55 7.84
N LEU A 402 -16.92 -17.32 7.56
CA LEU A 402 -15.83 -18.24 7.87
C LEU A 402 -15.62 -18.41 9.39
N ALA A 403 -15.67 -17.31 10.15
CA ALA A 403 -15.59 -17.33 11.60
C ALA A 403 -16.77 -18.11 12.20
N ALA A 404 -18.00 -17.88 11.72
CA ALA A 404 -19.18 -18.62 12.17
C ALA A 404 -19.04 -20.13 11.93
N ARG A 405 -18.51 -20.55 10.77
CA ARG A 405 -18.22 -21.98 10.48
C ARG A 405 -17.15 -22.57 11.41
N ARG A 406 -16.15 -21.79 11.84
CA ARG A 406 -15.13 -22.23 12.81
C ARG A 406 -15.74 -22.38 14.21
N THR A 407 -16.56 -21.42 14.65
CA THR A 407 -17.28 -21.50 15.93
C THR A 407 -18.23 -22.69 15.97
N ALA A 408 -18.94 -22.98 14.87
CA ALA A 408 -19.79 -24.16 14.76
C ALA A 408 -18.99 -25.48 14.90
N ARG A 409 -17.80 -25.56 14.28
CA ARG A 409 -16.89 -26.71 14.45
C ARG A 409 -16.32 -26.81 15.87
N SER A 410 -15.93 -25.70 16.49
CA SER A 410 -15.42 -25.70 17.87
C SER A 410 -16.51 -26.13 18.86
N ALA A 411 -17.73 -25.64 18.71
CA ALA A 411 -18.89 -26.09 19.48
C ALA A 411 -19.13 -27.60 19.31
N MET A 412 -18.96 -28.14 18.09
CA MET A 412 -19.04 -29.58 17.85
C MET A 412 -17.96 -30.37 18.62
N PHE A 413 -16.72 -29.87 18.69
CA PHE A 413 -15.67 -30.51 19.48
C PHE A 413 -15.98 -30.46 20.98
N THR A 414 -16.45 -29.33 21.48
CA THR A 414 -16.85 -29.19 22.89
C THR A 414 -18.01 -30.13 23.23
N ASP A 415 -19.04 -30.21 22.37
CA ASP A 415 -20.16 -31.12 22.55
C ASP A 415 -19.69 -32.58 22.57
N LEU A 416 -18.73 -32.95 21.72
CA LEU A 416 -18.18 -34.29 21.66
C LEU A 416 -17.35 -34.65 22.91
N ILE A 417 -16.60 -33.68 23.46
CA ILE A 417 -15.88 -33.84 24.73
C ILE A 417 -16.87 -34.01 25.88
N LEU A 418 -17.92 -33.16 25.95
CA LEU A 418 -18.95 -33.26 26.97
C LEU A 418 -19.71 -34.59 26.89
N LEU A 419 -19.99 -35.08 25.68
CA LEU A 419 -20.57 -36.40 25.44
C LEU A 419 -19.64 -37.50 25.95
N GLY A 420 -18.34 -37.42 25.67
CA GLY A 420 -17.34 -38.37 26.17
C GLY A 420 -17.23 -38.38 27.70
N ILE A 421 -17.28 -37.22 28.34
CA ILE A 421 -17.30 -37.09 29.82
C ILE A 421 -18.58 -37.70 30.38
N ALA A 422 -19.74 -37.37 29.82
CA ALA A 422 -21.03 -37.92 30.25
C ALA A 422 -21.06 -39.45 30.12
N MET A 423 -20.56 -39.98 29.01
CA MET A 423 -20.44 -41.42 28.77
C MET A 423 -19.54 -42.11 29.79
N THR A 424 -18.37 -41.52 30.08
CA THR A 424 -17.44 -42.06 31.10
C THR A 424 -18.07 -42.05 32.49
N SER A 425 -18.84 -41.02 32.81
CA SER A 425 -19.58 -40.91 34.08
C SER A 425 -20.69 -41.96 34.21
N ILE A 426 -21.48 -42.19 33.15
CA ILE A 426 -22.51 -43.24 33.12
C ILE A 426 -21.87 -44.62 33.29
N LEU A 427 -20.76 -44.88 32.59
CA LEU A 427 -20.04 -46.15 32.69
C LEU A 427 -19.48 -46.36 34.11
N GLY A 428 -18.88 -45.33 34.71
CA GLY A 428 -18.40 -45.39 36.10
C GLY A 428 -19.52 -45.64 37.11
N THR A 429 -20.68 -45.01 36.92
CA THR A 429 -21.86 -45.22 37.77
C THR A 429 -22.42 -46.63 37.63
N ALA A 430 -22.48 -47.15 36.40
CA ALA A 430 -22.93 -48.52 36.13
C ALA A 430 -21.99 -49.56 36.77
N LEU A 431 -20.67 -49.36 36.67
CA LEU A 431 -19.68 -50.20 37.34
C LEU A 431 -19.85 -50.16 38.86
N ALA A 432 -20.02 -48.97 39.45
CA ALA A 432 -20.23 -48.82 40.90
C ALA A 432 -21.52 -49.49 41.39
N VAL A 433 -22.62 -49.39 40.63
CA VAL A 433 -23.88 -50.10 40.95
C VAL A 433 -23.72 -51.61 40.86
N THR A 434 -22.92 -52.09 39.91
CA THR A 434 -22.64 -53.52 39.74
C THR A 434 -21.76 -54.04 40.88
N GLU A 435 -20.74 -53.27 41.29
CA GLU A 435 -19.90 -53.57 42.47
C GLU A 435 -20.73 -53.58 43.76
N PHE A 436 -21.61 -52.59 43.94
CA PHE A 436 -22.52 -52.53 45.10
C PHE A 436 -23.50 -53.71 45.12
N GLY A 437 -24.08 -54.05 43.97
CA GLY A 437 -24.96 -55.23 43.84
C GLY A 437 -24.24 -56.52 44.19
N ARG A 438 -22.96 -56.66 43.79
CA ARG A 438 -22.13 -57.82 44.16
C ARG A 438 -21.79 -57.81 45.64
N SER A 439 -21.39 -56.68 46.22
CA SER A 439 -21.07 -56.60 47.66
C SER A 439 -22.27 -56.97 48.52
N VAL A 440 -23.47 -56.51 48.16
CA VAL A 440 -24.72 -56.86 48.86
C VAL A 440 -25.10 -58.34 48.67
N ALA A 441 -24.84 -58.93 47.50
CA ALA A 441 -25.10 -60.34 47.25
C ALA A 441 -24.09 -61.30 47.93
N THR A 442 -22.87 -60.83 48.22
CA THR A 442 -21.81 -61.63 48.85
C THR A 442 -21.70 -61.45 50.37
N ASP A 443 -22.38 -60.47 50.96
CA ASP A 443 -22.31 -60.18 52.40
C ASP A 443 -23.45 -60.87 53.17
N PRO A 444 -23.16 -61.92 53.98
CA PRO A 444 -24.17 -62.72 54.67
C PRO A 444 -24.90 -61.99 55.80
N GLU A 445 -24.39 -60.86 56.30
CA GLU A 445 -25.03 -60.10 57.39
C GLU A 445 -26.13 -59.15 56.89
N MET A 446 -26.14 -58.77 55.61
CA MET A 446 -27.15 -57.88 55.02
C MET A 446 -28.42 -58.60 54.53
N SER A 447 -28.42 -59.94 54.44
CA SER A 447 -29.62 -60.70 54.03
C SER A 447 -30.74 -60.71 55.07
N VAL A 448 -30.52 -60.15 56.27
CA VAL A 448 -31.47 -60.16 57.39
C VAL A 448 -32.40 -58.93 57.40
N TYR A 449 -32.13 -57.89 56.61
CA TYR A 449 -32.95 -56.67 56.50
C TYR A 449 -33.83 -56.60 55.22
N ASP A 450 -34.12 -57.75 54.59
CA ASP A 450 -34.86 -57.85 53.33
C ASP A 450 -36.37 -57.58 53.50
N LEU A 451 -36.73 -56.30 53.59
CA LEU A 451 -38.10 -55.80 53.40
C LEU A 451 -38.28 -55.32 51.96
N GLY A 452 -38.46 -56.27 51.05
CA GLY A 452 -39.02 -56.04 49.72
C GLY A 452 -37.99 -55.93 48.60
N ARG A 453 -37.50 -57.09 48.14
CA ARG A 453 -36.85 -57.30 46.83
C ARG A 453 -37.41 -56.39 45.73
N SER A 454 -36.64 -55.39 45.32
CA SER A 454 -36.87 -54.76 44.01
C SER A 454 -36.25 -55.67 42.95
N SER A 455 -37.09 -56.26 42.09
CA SER A 455 -36.70 -57.27 41.09
C SER A 455 -35.63 -56.81 40.09
N ILE A 456 -35.38 -55.50 40.01
CA ILE A 456 -34.42 -54.89 39.10
C ILE A 456 -32.99 -55.06 39.64
N VAL A 457 -32.76 -54.96 40.95
CA VAL A 457 -31.41 -55.04 41.54
C VAL A 457 -30.86 -56.47 41.46
N GLU A 458 -31.72 -57.47 41.70
CA GLU A 458 -31.35 -58.89 41.63
C GLU A 458 -31.06 -59.34 40.19
N TRP A 459 -31.82 -58.80 39.21
CA TRP A 459 -31.57 -59.04 37.79
C TRP A 459 -30.26 -58.42 37.31
N VAL A 460 -29.92 -57.21 37.77
CA VAL A 460 -28.65 -56.54 37.43
C VAL A 460 -27.45 -57.24 38.07
N ALA A 461 -27.58 -57.72 39.32
CA ALA A 461 -26.51 -58.45 40.01
C ALA A 461 -26.21 -59.83 39.40
N ALA A 462 -27.18 -60.44 38.69
CA ALA A 462 -27.03 -61.74 38.03
C ALA A 462 -26.32 -61.68 36.67
N GLN A 463 -26.08 -60.49 36.11
CA GLN A 463 -25.42 -60.36 34.81
C GLN A 463 -23.89 -60.48 34.93
N PRO A 464 -23.21 -61.23 34.04
CA PRO A 464 -21.75 -61.28 34.03
C PRO A 464 -21.18 -59.89 33.70
N ALA A 465 -20.10 -59.50 34.39
CA ALA A 465 -19.48 -58.18 34.24
C ALA A 465 -19.13 -57.85 32.78
N ASP A 466 -18.70 -58.85 32.00
CA ASP A 466 -18.43 -58.70 30.58
C ASP A 466 -19.68 -58.29 29.79
N ALA A 467 -20.86 -58.81 30.12
CA ALA A 467 -22.11 -58.43 29.46
C ALA A 467 -22.55 -57.00 29.81
N VAL A 468 -22.30 -56.54 31.04
CA VAL A 468 -22.59 -55.15 31.46
C VAL A 468 -21.64 -54.17 30.77
N VAL A 469 -20.35 -54.49 30.66
CA VAL A 469 -19.36 -53.67 29.94
C VAL A 469 -19.64 -53.65 28.43
N ILE A 470 -19.98 -54.80 27.83
CA ILE A 470 -20.30 -54.86 26.39
C ILE A 470 -21.62 -54.13 26.10
N SER A 471 -22.67 -54.33 26.91
CA SER A 471 -23.96 -53.66 26.68
C SER A 471 -23.90 -52.14 26.89
N SER A 472 -23.16 -51.67 27.91
CA SER A 472 -22.90 -50.24 28.09
C SER A 472 -22.02 -49.66 26.98
N GLY A 473 -21.04 -50.41 26.49
CA GLY A 473 -20.23 -50.06 25.31
C GLY A 473 -21.08 -49.94 24.04
N VAL A 474 -21.94 -50.92 23.76
CA VAL A 474 -22.84 -50.92 22.61
C VAL A 474 -23.87 -49.79 22.69
N LEU A 475 -24.49 -49.58 23.85
CA LEU A 475 -25.44 -48.48 24.07
C LEU A 475 -24.76 -47.12 23.86
N SER A 476 -23.51 -47.00 24.28
CA SER A 476 -22.76 -45.77 24.10
C SER A 476 -22.36 -45.51 22.65
N VAL A 477 -21.91 -46.55 21.93
CA VAL A 477 -21.68 -46.45 20.48
C VAL A 477 -22.98 -46.11 19.74
N LEU A 478 -24.11 -46.70 20.15
CA LEU A 478 -25.43 -46.41 19.61
C LEU A 478 -25.83 -44.94 19.84
N LEU A 479 -25.60 -44.41 21.04
CA LEU A 479 -25.84 -43.00 21.37
C LEU A 479 -24.99 -42.04 20.52
N VAL A 480 -23.72 -42.37 20.28
CA VAL A 480 -22.84 -41.61 19.37
C VAL A 480 -23.38 -41.65 17.94
N VAL A 481 -23.82 -42.82 17.46
CA VAL A 481 -24.39 -42.99 16.12
C VAL A 481 -25.71 -42.19 15.97
N ILE A 482 -26.61 -42.28 16.95
CA ILE A 482 -27.89 -41.54 16.96
C ILE A 482 -27.63 -40.02 16.98
N TYR A 483 -26.67 -39.58 17.78
CA TYR A 483 -26.27 -38.17 17.84
C TYR A 483 -25.73 -37.67 16.49
N LEU A 484 -24.86 -38.45 15.83
CA LEU A 484 -24.35 -38.12 14.50
C LEU A 484 -25.47 -38.12 13.44
N PHE A 485 -26.44 -39.03 13.55
CA PHE A 485 -27.54 -39.17 12.60
C PHE A 485 -28.54 -38.01 12.67
N PHE A 486 -29.10 -37.71 13.86
CA PHE A 486 -30.05 -36.60 14.04
C PHE A 486 -29.46 -35.22 13.76
N ARG A 487 -28.14 -35.07 13.90
CA ARG A 487 -27.47 -33.80 13.62
C ARG A 487 -27.14 -33.62 12.13
N ARG A 488 -26.95 -34.71 11.38
CA ARG A 488 -26.79 -34.67 9.92
C ARG A 488 -28.04 -34.14 9.22
N ASP A 489 -29.23 -34.55 9.67
CA ASP A 489 -30.52 -34.10 9.12
C ASP A 489 -30.85 -32.62 9.41
N ARG A 490 -30.17 -31.98 10.37
CA ARG A 490 -30.31 -30.53 10.63
C ARG A 490 -29.33 -29.66 9.82
N SER A 491 -28.42 -30.26 9.05
CA SER A 491 -27.37 -29.57 8.30
C SER A 491 -27.54 -29.57 6.78
N THR A 492 -28.60 -30.20 6.29
CA THR A 492 -29.22 -30.02 4.95
C THR A 492 -30.43 -29.12 5.08
#